data_AF-A0A3P7K1W0-F1
#
_entry.id   AF-A0A3P7K1W0-F1
#
_cell.length_a   1.000
_cell.length_b   1.000
_cell.length_c   1.000
_cell.angle_alpha   90.00
_cell.angle_beta   90.00
_cell.angle_gamma   90.00
#
_symmetry.space_group_name_H-M   'P 1'
#
loop_
_entity.id
_entity.type
_entity.pdbx_description
1 polymer ?
#
loop_
_entity_poly.entity_id
_entity_poly.type
_entity_poly.pdbx_seq_one_letter_code
_entity_poly.pdbx_strand_id
1 'polypeptide(L)'
;IPICTLKNFPNEIQHTIQWARDLFEGLFTTPAETANQFISDERGFLQRVDQMNTAQRLHILSKVEEALISERPHNAEECIKWARMNFQEYFHNMIAQLLHMFPPNQVTEQGIKFWSGSKRCPHVLDFNPDKPEHFNFVWAASILRAQQYGIAPITDKKKFLAVLKEIHPPPFMPKSDIKIAVTEAEAKQEEKAVADDDVDEKLQSVMMNLAKLNKKMTKPLISIDFEKDDDTNHHMEFITAASNLRADNYQIAPADVMKTKQIAGRIIPAIATTTAAVAGLACIELYKMIGNGNRLPNVPLAVFKNGFLNLALPFFGFSEPIAAPKKKMDISRFGIDSKYRDRRK
;
A
#
# COMPACT_ATOMS: atom_id res chain seq x y z
N ILE A 1 -9.30 -4.66 -4.93
CA ILE A 1 -9.95 -5.15 -3.70
C ILE A 1 -10.72 -3.97 -3.11
N PRO A 2 -12.01 -4.09 -2.76
CA PRO A 2 -12.77 -2.99 -2.17
C PRO A 2 -12.10 -2.48 -0.88
N ILE A 3 -12.13 -1.16 -0.65
CA ILE A 3 -11.46 -0.54 0.50
C ILE A 3 -12.00 -1.07 1.83
N CYS A 4 -13.32 -1.31 1.94
CA CYS A 4 -13.92 -1.88 3.14
C CYS A 4 -13.45 -3.32 3.42
N THR A 5 -13.21 -4.13 2.37
CA THR A 5 -12.64 -5.47 2.49
C THR A 5 -11.21 -5.43 3.00
N LEU A 6 -10.39 -4.49 2.53
CA LEU A 6 -9.03 -4.30 3.04
C LEU A 6 -9.02 -3.80 4.49
N LYS A 7 -9.85 -2.80 4.81
CA LYS A 7 -9.86 -2.12 6.12
C LYS A 7 -10.50 -2.95 7.23
N ASN A 8 -11.61 -3.64 6.98
CA ASN A 8 -12.45 -4.21 8.04
C ASN A 8 -12.83 -5.67 7.84
N PHE A 9 -12.91 -6.17 6.60
CA PHE A 9 -13.47 -7.50 6.34
C PHE A 9 -12.61 -8.35 5.38
N PRO A 10 -11.33 -8.62 5.69
CA PRO A 10 -10.53 -9.54 4.91
C PRO A 10 -11.05 -10.98 5.06
N ASN A 11 -11.00 -11.74 3.97
CA ASN A 11 -11.38 -13.16 3.92
C ASN A 11 -10.35 -14.02 3.19
N GLU A 12 -9.42 -13.41 2.46
CA GLU A 12 -8.33 -14.08 1.74
C GLU A 12 -6.99 -13.47 2.13
N ILE A 13 -5.92 -14.27 2.02
CA ILE A 13 -4.56 -13.85 2.36
C ILE A 13 -4.08 -12.67 1.48
N GLN A 14 -4.60 -12.55 0.24
CA GLN A 14 -4.27 -11.40 -0.63
C GLN A 14 -4.75 -10.07 -0.02
N HIS A 15 -5.86 -10.09 0.72
CA HIS A 15 -6.41 -8.89 1.36
C HIS A 15 -5.54 -8.46 2.54
N THR A 16 -5.05 -9.41 3.35
CA THR A 16 -4.18 -9.10 4.49
C THR A 16 -2.78 -8.70 4.04
N ILE A 17 -2.27 -9.28 2.94
CA ILE A 17 -0.97 -8.87 2.34
C ILE A 17 -1.05 -7.46 1.78
N GLN A 18 -2.11 -7.12 1.04
CA GLN A 18 -2.28 -5.75 0.54
C GLN A 18 -2.45 -4.76 1.71
N TRP A 19 -3.21 -5.11 2.74
CA TRP A 19 -3.30 -4.29 3.95
C TRP A 19 -1.94 -4.09 4.63
N ALA A 20 -1.13 -5.15 4.75
CA ALA A 20 0.20 -5.08 5.36
C ALA A 20 1.17 -4.22 4.52
N ARG A 21 1.01 -4.23 3.20
CA ARG A 21 1.76 -3.37 2.27
C ARG A 21 1.38 -1.91 2.46
N ASP A 22 0.09 -1.59 2.51
CA ASP A 22 -0.41 -0.23 2.77
C ASP A 22 0.01 0.25 4.16
N LEU A 23 0.02 -0.65 5.15
CA LEU A 23 0.49 -0.36 6.49
C LEU A 23 2.00 -0.02 6.50
N PHE A 24 2.82 -0.79 5.79
CA PHE A 24 4.25 -0.52 5.67
C PHE A 24 4.50 0.89 5.11
N GLU A 25 3.83 1.24 4.00
CA GLU A 25 3.96 2.56 3.39
C GLU A 25 3.49 3.67 4.35
N GLY A 26 2.34 3.45 5.00
CA GLY A 26 1.75 4.40 5.94
C GLY A 26 2.54 4.62 7.23
N LEU A 27 3.42 3.69 7.62
CA LEU A 27 4.28 3.82 8.81
C LEU A 27 5.68 4.33 8.47
N PHE A 28 6.29 3.82 7.39
CA PHE A 28 7.72 3.98 7.14
C PHE A 28 8.06 4.91 5.97
N THR A 29 7.15 5.07 5.01
CA THR A 29 7.36 5.89 3.80
C THR A 29 6.67 7.25 3.94
N THR A 30 5.34 7.27 3.94
CA THR A 30 4.54 8.50 3.85
C THR A 30 4.78 9.51 4.98
N PRO A 31 4.88 9.10 6.27
CA PRO A 31 5.17 10.05 7.34
C PRO A 31 6.55 10.70 7.20
N ALA A 32 7.56 9.93 6.75
CA ALA A 32 8.91 10.44 6.55
C ALA A 32 8.97 11.43 5.39
N GLU A 33 8.35 11.12 4.26
CA GLU A 33 8.28 12.04 3.11
C GLU A 33 7.55 13.33 3.46
N THR A 34 6.38 13.22 4.11
CA THR A 34 5.56 14.38 4.47
C THR A 34 6.29 15.28 5.45
N ALA A 35 6.93 14.70 6.48
CA ALA A 35 7.73 15.44 7.44
C ALA A 35 8.96 16.10 6.78
N ASN A 36 9.62 15.41 5.86
CA ASN A 36 10.76 15.95 5.12
C ASN A 36 10.37 17.11 4.21
N GLN A 37 9.22 17.02 3.52
CA GLN A 37 8.70 18.12 2.71
C GLN A 37 8.45 19.36 3.57
N PHE A 38 7.87 19.19 4.77
CA PHE A 38 7.66 20.28 5.72
C PHE A 38 8.99 20.89 6.21
N ILE A 39 10.00 20.07 6.52
CA ILE A 39 11.33 20.56 6.93
C ILE A 39 12.02 21.31 5.79
N SER A 40 11.92 20.82 4.55
CA SER A 40 12.63 21.39 3.40
C SER A 40 12.00 22.67 2.86
N ASP A 41 10.67 22.74 2.81
CA ASP A 41 9.91 23.85 2.23
C ASP A 41 8.61 24.05 3.00
N GLU A 42 8.71 24.64 4.20
CA GLU A 42 7.56 24.94 5.05
C GLU A 42 6.53 25.83 4.34
N ARG A 43 6.98 26.90 3.68
CA ARG A 43 6.06 27.87 3.08
C ARG A 43 5.24 27.24 1.96
N GLY A 44 5.92 26.53 1.05
CA GLY A 44 5.23 25.82 -0.02
C GLY A 44 4.38 24.67 0.50
N PHE A 45 4.83 23.95 1.54
CA PHE A 45 4.04 22.89 2.17
C PHE A 45 2.75 23.43 2.78
N LEU A 46 2.83 24.47 3.63
CA LEU A 46 1.65 25.07 4.26
C LEU A 46 0.71 25.68 3.21
N GLN A 47 1.22 26.31 2.15
CA GLN A 47 0.39 26.83 1.07
C GLN A 47 -0.40 25.72 0.34
N ARG A 48 0.19 24.54 0.15
CA ARG A 48 -0.51 23.38 -0.43
C ARG A 48 -1.56 22.83 0.52
N VAL A 49 -1.23 22.71 1.80
CA VAL A 49 -2.13 22.21 2.83
C VAL A 49 -3.32 23.16 3.03
N ASP A 50 -3.11 24.47 2.97
CA ASP A 50 -4.17 25.48 3.10
C ASP A 50 -5.23 25.44 1.97
N GLN A 51 -4.93 24.79 0.84
CA GLN A 51 -5.91 24.57 -0.24
C GLN A 51 -6.86 23.39 0.05
N MET A 52 -6.56 22.58 1.08
CA MET A 52 -7.36 21.41 1.47
C MET A 52 -8.45 21.79 2.49
N ASN A 53 -9.43 20.92 2.70
CA ASN A 53 -10.43 21.13 3.74
C ASN A 53 -9.83 21.01 5.15
N THR A 54 -10.49 21.57 6.17
CA THR A 54 -9.98 21.63 7.54
C THR A 54 -9.61 20.25 8.11
N ALA A 55 -10.42 19.22 7.84
CA ALA A 55 -10.16 17.86 8.32
C ALA A 55 -8.90 17.24 7.70
N GLN A 56 -8.70 17.43 6.40
CA GLN A 56 -7.48 17.00 5.70
C GLN A 56 -6.25 17.76 6.19
N ARG A 57 -6.39 19.07 6.44
CA ARG A 57 -5.34 19.92 7.02
C ARG A 57 -4.90 19.40 8.37
N LEU A 58 -5.87 19.18 9.27
CA LEU A 58 -5.60 18.63 10.60
C LEU A 58 -4.93 17.26 10.49
N HIS A 59 -5.43 16.37 9.63
CA HIS A 59 -4.86 15.04 9.46
C HIS A 59 -3.38 15.08 9.04
N ILE A 60 -3.06 15.84 8.01
CA ILE A 60 -1.68 15.94 7.49
C ILE A 60 -0.77 16.60 8.51
N LEU A 61 -1.18 17.73 9.11
CA LEU A 61 -0.34 18.44 10.07
C LEU A 61 -0.14 17.65 11.36
N SER A 62 -1.17 16.94 11.84
CA SER A 62 -1.03 16.04 13.00
C SER A 62 -0.01 14.94 12.72
N LYS A 63 -0.01 14.37 11.50
CA LYS A 63 1.00 13.37 11.10
C LYS A 63 2.42 13.93 11.07
N VAL A 64 2.59 15.19 10.65
CA VAL A 64 3.90 15.86 10.71
C VAL A 64 4.33 16.11 12.16
N GLU A 65 3.41 16.56 13.02
CA GLU A 65 3.68 16.77 14.44
C GLU A 65 4.05 15.46 15.14
N GLU A 66 3.28 14.39 14.93
CA GLU A 66 3.56 13.05 15.44
C GLU A 66 4.97 12.59 15.01
N ALA A 67 5.31 12.72 13.72
CA ALA A 67 6.60 12.28 13.20
C ALA A 67 7.79 13.11 13.72
N LEU A 68 7.63 14.42 13.95
CA LEU A 68 8.73 15.33 14.29
C LEU A 68 8.85 15.64 15.78
N ILE A 69 7.76 15.56 16.54
CA ILE A 69 7.65 16.04 17.91
C ILE A 69 7.15 14.92 18.83
N SER A 70 5.89 14.52 18.71
CA SER A 70 5.20 13.75 19.75
C SER A 70 5.62 12.28 19.81
N GLU A 71 5.88 11.64 18.66
CA GLU A 71 6.27 10.23 18.56
C GLU A 71 7.69 10.04 18.01
N ARG A 72 8.53 11.07 18.09
CA ARG A 72 9.94 10.98 17.68
C ARG A 72 10.72 10.16 18.73
N PRO A 73 11.28 8.98 18.37
CA PRO A 73 12.08 8.20 19.30
C PRO A 73 13.43 8.87 19.58
N HIS A 74 13.89 8.79 20.82
CA HIS A 74 15.22 9.27 21.25
C HIS A 74 16.26 8.15 21.30
N ASN A 75 15.82 6.91 21.47
CA ASN A 75 16.65 5.73 21.60
C ASN A 75 15.95 4.50 20.99
N ALA A 76 16.68 3.39 20.88
CA ALA A 76 16.16 2.17 20.27
C ALA A 76 15.07 1.48 21.12
N GLU A 77 15.06 1.67 22.44
CA GLU A 77 14.05 1.10 23.33
C GLU A 77 12.67 1.72 23.09
N GLU A 78 12.62 3.02 22.81
CA GLU A 78 11.41 3.73 22.38
C GLU A 78 10.87 3.19 21.04
N CYS A 79 11.74 2.77 20.12
CA CYS A 79 11.32 2.09 18.88
C CYS A 79 10.65 0.75 19.16
N ILE A 80 11.15 -0.02 20.15
CA ILE A 80 10.54 -1.29 20.59
C ILE A 80 9.17 -1.02 21.23
N LYS A 81 9.09 0.00 22.09
CA LYS A 81 7.82 0.44 22.70
C LYS A 81 6.80 0.82 21.65
N TRP A 82 7.19 1.64 20.67
CA TRP A 82 6.35 2.03 19.55
C TRP A 82 5.84 0.81 18.77
N ALA A 83 6.73 -0.14 18.43
CA ALA A 83 6.35 -1.36 17.71
C ALA A 83 5.36 -2.23 18.51
N ARG A 84 5.58 -2.38 19.82
CA ARG A 84 4.68 -3.13 20.71
C ARG A 84 3.31 -2.46 20.86
N MET A 85 3.26 -1.13 20.90
CA MET A 85 2.01 -0.37 20.92
C MET A 85 1.26 -0.51 19.59
N ASN A 86 1.95 -0.51 18.45
CA ASN A 86 1.34 -0.76 17.14
C ASN A 86 0.75 -2.18 17.04
N PHE A 87 1.42 -3.19 17.61
CA PHE A 87 0.84 -4.53 17.71
C PHE A 87 -0.50 -4.49 18.47
N GLN A 88 -0.51 -3.81 19.62
CA GLN A 88 -1.71 -3.66 20.44
C GLN A 88 -2.83 -2.98 19.65
N GLU A 89 -2.50 -1.92 18.91
CA GLU A 89 -3.50 -1.16 18.17
C GLU A 89 -4.11 -1.98 17.04
N TYR A 90 -3.28 -2.53 16.14
CA TYR A 90 -3.76 -3.16 14.90
C TYR A 90 -4.41 -4.52 15.11
N PHE A 91 -3.89 -5.34 16.03
CA PHE A 91 -4.30 -6.74 16.16
C PHE A 91 -5.17 -7.01 17.39
N HIS A 92 -5.28 -6.04 18.30
CA HIS A 92 -6.12 -6.13 19.49
C HIS A 92 -7.17 -5.01 19.53
N ASN A 93 -6.77 -3.75 19.68
CA ASN A 93 -7.70 -2.63 19.95
C ASN A 93 -8.67 -2.39 18.79
N MET A 94 -8.17 -2.30 17.55
CA MET A 94 -9.01 -2.12 16.37
C MET A 94 -10.00 -3.27 16.20
N ILE A 95 -9.57 -4.51 16.51
CA ILE A 95 -10.43 -5.69 16.44
C ILE A 95 -11.46 -5.69 17.58
N ALA A 96 -11.06 -5.32 18.78
CA ALA A 96 -11.95 -5.18 19.93
C ALA A 96 -13.01 -4.09 19.68
N GLN A 97 -12.62 -2.96 19.10
CA GLN A 97 -13.55 -1.91 18.67
C GLN A 97 -14.52 -2.41 17.61
N LEU A 98 -14.03 -3.16 16.62
CA LEU A 98 -14.88 -3.76 15.59
C LEU A 98 -15.90 -4.75 16.17
N LEU A 99 -15.49 -5.58 17.13
CA LEU A 99 -16.36 -6.53 17.82
C LEU A 99 -17.32 -5.87 18.81
N HIS A 100 -16.94 -4.74 19.39
CA HIS A 100 -17.83 -3.93 20.23
C HIS A 100 -18.99 -3.37 19.41
N MET A 101 -18.71 -2.89 18.19
CA MET A 101 -19.73 -2.32 17.31
C MET A 101 -20.52 -3.37 16.56
N PHE A 102 -19.88 -4.48 16.19
CA PHE A 102 -20.53 -5.62 15.55
C PHE A 102 -20.34 -6.91 16.35
N PRO A 103 -21.15 -7.13 17.41
CA PRO A 103 -21.05 -8.32 18.25
C PRO A 103 -21.13 -9.62 17.44
N PRO A 104 -20.46 -10.72 17.87
CA PRO A 104 -20.45 -11.99 17.13
C PRO A 104 -21.83 -12.56 16.79
N ASN A 105 -22.83 -12.30 17.64
CA ASN A 105 -24.19 -12.79 17.49
C ASN A 105 -25.13 -11.79 16.79
N GLN A 106 -24.62 -10.68 16.27
CA GLN A 106 -25.44 -9.68 15.63
C GLN A 106 -26.11 -10.23 14.36
N VAL A 107 -27.38 -9.89 14.20
CA VAL A 107 -28.19 -10.20 13.01
C VAL A 107 -28.53 -8.90 12.29
N THR A 108 -28.56 -8.95 10.96
CA THR A 108 -29.02 -7.85 10.12
C THR A 108 -30.54 -7.72 10.21
N GLU A 109 -31.10 -6.63 9.68
CA GLU A 109 -32.56 -6.40 9.64
C GLU A 109 -33.34 -7.54 8.95
N GLN A 110 -32.66 -8.29 8.08
CA GLN A 110 -33.20 -9.44 7.35
C GLN A 110 -33.10 -10.76 8.13
N GLY A 111 -32.65 -10.74 9.40
CA GLY A 111 -32.49 -11.92 10.25
C GLY A 111 -31.27 -12.78 9.94
N ILE A 112 -30.38 -12.34 9.05
CA ILE A 112 -29.15 -13.07 8.68
C ILE A 112 -28.02 -12.65 9.63
N LYS A 113 -27.17 -13.59 10.08
CA LYS A 113 -25.98 -13.26 10.89
C LYS A 113 -25.08 -12.27 10.15
N PHE A 114 -24.69 -11.19 10.80
CA PHE A 114 -23.80 -10.17 10.24
C PHE A 114 -22.46 -10.79 9.79
N TRP A 115 -21.89 -11.64 10.63
CA TRP A 115 -20.68 -12.41 10.35
C TRP A 115 -21.01 -13.70 9.59
N SER A 116 -21.23 -13.58 8.28
CA SER A 116 -21.50 -14.70 7.38
C SER A 116 -20.95 -14.46 5.97
N GLY A 117 -20.82 -15.54 5.20
CA GLY A 117 -20.30 -15.49 3.82
C GLY A 117 -18.86 -14.97 3.78
N SER A 118 -18.66 -13.80 3.15
CA SER A 118 -17.35 -13.15 3.03
C SER A 118 -16.91 -12.40 4.29
N LYS A 119 -17.79 -12.19 5.28
CA LYS A 119 -17.46 -11.50 6.54
C LYS A 119 -17.12 -12.53 7.62
N ARG A 120 -15.82 -12.74 7.83
CA ARG A 120 -15.32 -13.64 8.88
C ARG A 120 -15.29 -12.89 10.21
N CYS A 121 -15.89 -13.47 11.25
CA CYS A 121 -15.85 -12.87 12.58
C CYS A 121 -14.41 -12.90 13.11
N PRO A 122 -13.81 -11.75 13.41
CA PRO A 122 -12.45 -11.73 13.92
C PRO A 122 -12.39 -12.10 15.40
N HIS A 123 -11.19 -12.33 15.89
CA HIS A 123 -10.89 -12.44 17.31
C HIS A 123 -9.66 -11.58 17.63
N VAL A 124 -9.61 -11.05 18.86
CA VAL A 124 -8.48 -10.25 19.32
C VAL A 124 -7.25 -11.12 19.52
N LEU A 125 -6.06 -10.57 19.26
CA LEU A 125 -4.80 -11.24 19.56
C LEU A 125 -4.15 -10.61 20.79
N ASP A 126 -3.77 -11.47 21.73
CA ASP A 126 -2.91 -11.09 22.84
C ASP A 126 -1.45 -11.31 22.46
N PHE A 127 -0.61 -10.32 22.78
CA PHE A 127 0.80 -10.39 22.45
C PHE A 127 1.49 -11.52 23.21
N ASN A 128 2.21 -12.38 22.49
CA ASN A 128 3.04 -13.42 23.08
C ASN A 128 4.41 -13.44 22.37
N PRO A 129 5.52 -13.13 23.06
CA PRO A 129 6.86 -13.10 22.45
C PRO A 129 7.38 -14.49 22.03
N ASP A 130 6.79 -15.58 22.52
CA ASP A 130 7.17 -16.95 22.14
C ASP A 130 6.57 -17.36 20.79
N LYS A 131 5.52 -16.65 20.33
CA LYS A 131 4.95 -16.86 19.00
C LYS A 131 5.82 -16.16 17.95
N PRO A 132 6.34 -16.87 16.93
CA PRO A 132 7.24 -16.29 15.93
C PRO A 132 6.68 -15.05 15.25
N GLU A 133 5.42 -15.07 14.79
CA GLU A 133 4.84 -13.95 14.05
C GLU A 133 4.64 -12.70 14.91
N HIS A 134 4.29 -12.88 16.19
CA HIS A 134 4.16 -11.77 17.13
C HIS A 134 5.52 -11.12 17.38
N PHE A 135 6.55 -11.95 17.60
CA PHE A 135 7.92 -11.48 17.78
C PHE A 135 8.43 -10.76 16.51
N ASN A 136 8.32 -11.40 15.34
CA ASN A 136 8.82 -10.90 14.07
C ASN A 136 8.19 -9.54 13.69
N PHE A 137 6.90 -9.35 13.95
CA PHE A 137 6.25 -8.06 13.73
C PHE A 137 6.90 -6.95 14.56
N VAL A 138 7.01 -7.15 15.88
CA VAL A 138 7.59 -6.12 16.77
C VAL A 138 9.08 -5.91 16.49
N TRP A 139 9.79 -7.00 16.21
CA TRP A 139 11.21 -6.99 15.84
C TRP A 139 11.44 -6.15 14.58
N ALA A 140 10.85 -6.53 13.45
CA ALA A 140 11.02 -5.84 12.19
C ALA A 140 10.53 -4.39 12.26
N ALA A 141 9.36 -4.14 12.88
CA ALA A 141 8.83 -2.78 13.03
C ALA A 141 9.76 -1.87 13.84
N SER A 142 10.40 -2.38 14.89
CA SER A 142 11.33 -1.59 15.71
C SER A 142 12.62 -1.23 14.96
N ILE A 143 13.13 -2.15 14.13
CA ILE A 143 14.34 -1.94 13.32
C ILE A 143 14.05 -0.90 12.24
N LEU A 144 12.92 -1.05 11.53
CA LEU A 144 12.48 -0.10 10.50
C LEU A 144 12.23 1.28 11.11
N ARG A 145 11.62 1.35 12.29
CA ARG A 145 11.44 2.62 13.01
C ARG A 145 12.78 3.24 13.41
N ALA A 146 13.73 2.46 13.90
CA ALA A 146 15.06 2.96 14.22
C ALA A 146 15.79 3.49 12.98
N GLN A 147 15.74 2.77 11.86
CA GLN A 147 16.27 3.21 10.57
C GLN A 147 15.64 4.52 10.10
N GLN A 148 14.30 4.63 10.16
CA GLN A 148 13.57 5.84 9.74
C GLN A 148 14.05 7.10 10.47
N TYR A 149 14.52 6.98 11.71
CA TYR A 149 15.02 8.09 12.52
C TYR A 149 16.56 8.17 12.60
N GLY A 150 17.29 7.29 11.92
CA GLY A 150 18.75 7.23 11.95
C GLY A 150 19.32 6.81 13.32
N ILE A 151 18.60 5.97 14.04
CA ILE A 151 18.98 5.41 15.35
C ILE A 151 19.53 3.99 15.14
N ALA A 152 20.60 3.63 15.86
CA ALA A 152 21.12 2.27 15.84
C ALA A 152 20.15 1.31 16.56
N PRO A 153 19.62 0.26 15.88
CA PRO A 153 18.67 -0.67 16.49
C PRO A 153 19.33 -1.60 17.51
N ILE A 154 18.53 -2.14 18.44
CA ILE A 154 18.96 -3.22 19.34
C ILE A 154 18.82 -4.55 18.60
N THR A 155 19.94 -5.12 18.16
CA THR A 155 19.99 -6.42 17.45
C THR A 155 20.28 -7.61 18.36
N ASP A 156 20.59 -7.37 19.63
CA ASP A 156 20.73 -8.42 20.64
C ASP A 156 19.35 -8.87 21.11
N LYS A 157 18.96 -10.10 20.73
CA LYS A 157 17.67 -10.70 21.08
C LYS A 157 17.41 -10.73 22.60
N LYS A 158 18.42 -10.93 23.44
CA LYS A 158 18.24 -10.99 24.90
C LYS A 158 17.89 -9.60 25.44
N LYS A 159 18.61 -8.57 24.99
CA LYS A 159 18.33 -7.18 25.38
C LYS A 159 16.95 -6.73 24.89
N PHE A 160 16.63 -7.06 23.64
CA PHE A 160 15.33 -6.76 23.05
C PHE A 160 14.18 -7.36 23.87
N LEU A 161 14.28 -8.64 24.23
CA LEU A 161 13.27 -9.32 25.04
C LEU A 161 13.18 -8.76 26.48
N ALA A 162 14.28 -8.25 27.04
CA ALA A 162 14.26 -7.60 28.35
C ALA A 162 13.42 -6.31 28.30
N VAL A 163 13.70 -5.42 27.34
CA VAL A 163 12.94 -4.18 27.12
C VAL A 163 11.47 -4.48 26.82
N LEU A 164 11.21 -5.47 25.97
CA LEU A 164 9.85 -5.86 25.57
C LEU A 164 8.99 -6.32 26.75
N LYS A 165 9.58 -6.95 27.77
CA LYS A 165 8.86 -7.41 28.96
C LYS A 165 8.38 -6.27 29.86
N GLU A 166 9.07 -5.13 29.84
CA GLU A 166 8.71 -3.95 30.65
C GLU A 166 7.59 -3.12 30.02
N ILE A 167 7.27 -3.38 28.74
CA ILE A 167 6.25 -2.63 28.01
C ILE A 167 4.88 -3.26 28.23
N HIS A 168 4.04 -2.54 28.97
CA HIS A 168 2.64 -2.88 29.21
C HIS A 168 1.71 -1.88 28.52
N PRO A 169 1.08 -2.23 27.40
CA PRO A 169 0.08 -1.37 26.79
C PRO A 169 -1.13 -1.17 27.71
N PRO A 170 -1.78 0.01 27.65
CA PRO A 170 -3.01 0.25 28.40
C PRO A 170 -4.13 -0.70 27.92
N PRO A 171 -5.06 -1.09 28.82
CA PRO A 171 -6.20 -1.89 28.44
C PRO A 171 -7.09 -1.13 27.44
N PHE A 172 -7.68 -1.86 26.51
CA PHE A 172 -8.60 -1.29 25.54
C PHE A 172 -9.85 -0.72 26.21
N MET A 173 -10.25 0.49 25.80
CA MET A 173 -11.52 1.10 26.17
C MET A 173 -12.34 1.40 24.90
N PRO A 174 -13.56 0.84 24.76
CA PRO A 174 -14.38 1.04 23.57
C PRO A 174 -14.84 2.49 23.47
N LYS A 175 -14.80 3.03 22.24
CA LYS A 175 -15.32 4.36 21.92
C LYS A 175 -16.67 4.22 21.23
N SER A 176 -17.72 4.81 21.81
CA SER A 176 -19.09 4.70 21.29
C SER A 176 -19.35 5.56 20.04
N ASP A 177 -18.53 6.58 19.81
CA ASP A 177 -18.78 7.60 18.77
C ASP A 177 -18.16 7.29 17.41
N ILE A 178 -17.50 6.13 17.26
CA ILE A 178 -16.87 5.73 16.01
C ILE A 178 -17.92 5.08 15.11
N LYS A 179 -18.00 5.51 13.84
CA LYS A 179 -18.72 4.77 12.80
C LYS A 179 -17.68 4.00 11.98
N ILE A 180 -17.93 2.70 11.76
CA ILE A 180 -17.15 1.89 10.82
C ILE A 180 -18.02 1.62 9.60
N ALA A 181 -17.57 2.10 8.45
CA ALA A 181 -18.18 1.77 7.17
C ALA A 181 -18.20 0.24 6.91
N VAL A 182 -19.42 -0.28 6.73
CA VAL A 182 -19.68 -1.69 6.38
C VAL A 182 -19.68 -1.88 4.87
N THR A 183 -20.04 -0.84 4.12
CA THR A 183 -20.11 -0.85 2.66
C THR A 183 -19.12 0.14 2.03
N GLU A 184 -18.80 -0.05 0.75
CA GLU A 184 -17.95 0.90 0.00
C GLU A 184 -18.63 2.27 -0.15
N ALA A 185 -19.97 2.30 -0.21
CA ALA A 185 -20.75 3.53 -0.28
C ALA A 185 -20.62 4.34 1.02
N GLU A 186 -20.69 3.70 2.18
CA GLU A 186 -20.47 4.33 3.48
C GLU A 186 -19.02 4.81 3.65
N ALA A 187 -18.04 4.02 3.20
CA ALA A 187 -16.62 4.39 3.29
C ALA A 187 -16.29 5.66 2.49
N LYS A 188 -16.97 5.86 1.35
CA LYS A 188 -16.86 7.08 0.52
C LYS A 188 -17.59 8.29 1.11
N GLN A 189 -18.52 8.08 2.04
CA GLN A 189 -19.25 9.15 2.73
C GLN A 189 -18.50 9.64 3.98
N GLU A 190 -17.80 8.75 4.68
CA GLU A 190 -16.94 9.11 5.83
C GLU A 190 -15.84 10.12 5.46
N GLU A 191 -15.26 10.04 4.26
CA GLU A 191 -14.24 11.01 3.79
C GLU A 191 -14.76 12.46 3.64
N LYS A 192 -16.09 12.66 3.64
CA LYS A 192 -16.73 13.97 3.42
C LYS A 192 -17.31 14.61 4.67
N ALA A 193 -17.38 13.88 5.79
CA ALA A 193 -18.14 14.28 6.97
C ALA A 193 -17.23 14.47 8.19
N VAL A 194 -16.38 15.50 8.17
CA VAL A 194 -15.73 16.00 9.39
C VAL A 194 -15.76 17.53 9.34
N ALA A 195 -16.87 18.09 9.83
CA ALA A 195 -17.01 19.50 10.17
C ALA A 195 -17.51 19.51 11.61
N ASP A 196 -16.60 19.75 12.55
CA ASP A 196 -16.89 19.85 13.98
C ASP A 196 -16.00 20.96 14.56
N ASP A 197 -16.51 21.73 15.51
CA ASP A 197 -15.83 22.92 16.06
C ASP A 197 -14.54 22.54 16.85
N ASP A 198 -14.42 21.30 17.32
CA ASP A 198 -13.22 20.73 17.97
C ASP A 198 -12.02 20.58 17.00
N VAL A 199 -12.28 20.55 15.69
CA VAL A 199 -11.23 20.40 14.66
C VAL A 199 -10.38 21.66 14.56
N ASP A 200 -10.98 22.84 14.69
CA ASP A 200 -10.28 24.12 14.54
C ASP A 200 -9.36 24.41 15.73
N GLU A 201 -9.78 24.11 16.97
CA GLU A 201 -8.92 24.24 18.15
C GLU A 201 -7.72 23.31 18.09
N LYS A 202 -7.93 22.04 17.70
CA LYS A 202 -6.86 21.08 17.49
C LYS A 202 -5.91 21.54 16.40
N LEU A 203 -6.43 22.03 15.27
CA LEU A 203 -5.61 22.53 14.17
C LEU A 203 -4.71 23.68 14.62
N GLN A 204 -5.24 24.63 15.39
CA GLN A 204 -4.43 25.72 15.95
C GLN A 204 -3.33 25.21 16.88
N SER A 205 -3.64 24.22 17.74
CA SER A 205 -2.65 23.64 18.65
C SER A 205 -1.48 22.96 17.91
N VAL A 206 -1.79 22.15 16.89
CA VAL A 206 -0.81 21.46 16.04
C VAL A 206 0.08 22.48 15.33
N MET A 207 -0.53 23.52 14.74
CA MET A 207 0.20 24.60 14.07
C MET A 207 1.14 25.33 15.04
N MET A 208 0.70 25.60 16.27
CA MET A 208 1.53 26.23 17.29
C MET A 208 2.75 25.37 17.67
N ASN A 209 2.55 24.06 17.80
CA ASN A 209 3.63 23.13 18.12
C ASN A 209 4.66 23.03 16.97
N LEU A 210 4.17 22.93 15.72
CA LEU A 210 5.02 22.93 14.53
C LEU A 210 5.78 24.26 14.34
N ALA A 211 5.18 25.40 14.71
CA ALA A 211 5.83 26.71 14.65
C ALA A 211 6.99 26.84 15.65
N LYS A 212 6.89 26.19 16.83
CA LYS A 212 7.94 26.17 17.86
C LYS A 212 9.13 25.27 17.51
N LEU A 213 8.97 24.39 16.51
CA LEU A 213 10.02 23.44 16.12
C LEU A 213 11.25 24.17 15.54
N ASN A 214 12.43 23.91 16.11
CA ASN A 214 13.69 24.40 15.57
C ASN A 214 14.17 23.56 14.37
N LYS A 215 13.60 23.84 13.21
CA LYS A 215 13.81 23.10 11.94
C LYS A 215 15.26 22.99 11.51
N LYS A 216 16.13 23.96 11.86
CA LYS A 216 17.56 23.91 11.51
C LYS A 216 18.33 22.83 12.28
N MET A 217 17.82 22.42 13.45
CA MET A 217 18.41 21.35 14.25
C MET A 217 17.68 20.01 14.08
N THR A 218 16.47 20.02 13.51
CA THR A 218 15.70 18.81 13.25
C THR A 218 16.33 18.02 12.11
N LYS A 219 16.83 16.82 12.41
CA LYS A 219 17.32 15.91 11.37
C LYS A 219 16.15 15.39 10.52
N PRO A 220 16.29 15.38 9.18
CA PRO A 220 15.31 14.76 8.31
C PRO A 220 15.16 13.27 8.61
N LEU A 221 14.00 12.72 8.31
CA LEU A 221 13.71 11.29 8.43
C LEU A 221 14.22 10.56 7.19
N ILE A 222 14.55 9.29 7.34
CA ILE A 222 14.87 8.40 6.23
C ILE A 222 13.57 7.76 5.77
N SER A 223 13.09 8.12 4.57
CA SER A 223 11.97 7.40 3.95
C SER A 223 12.42 5.99 3.59
N ILE A 224 11.63 4.99 3.99
CA ILE A 224 11.93 3.59 3.68
C ILE A 224 11.05 3.18 2.50
N ASP A 225 11.67 3.09 1.33
CA ASP A 225 11.03 2.57 0.14
C ASP A 225 11.08 1.05 0.14
N PHE A 226 10.00 0.44 -0.30
CA PHE A 226 9.90 -1.01 -0.32
C PHE A 226 10.78 -1.64 -1.40
N GLU A 227 11.81 -2.32 -0.92
CA GLU A 227 12.59 -3.26 -1.70
C GLU A 227 12.26 -4.69 -1.27
N LYS A 228 11.84 -5.51 -2.24
CA LYS A 228 11.42 -6.90 -2.04
C LYS A 228 12.56 -7.90 -2.24
N ASP A 229 13.63 -7.49 -2.94
CA ASP A 229 14.72 -8.36 -3.37
C ASP A 229 15.97 -8.30 -2.47
N ASP A 230 15.89 -7.56 -1.36
CA ASP A 230 16.89 -7.56 -0.29
C ASP A 230 16.29 -8.18 0.98
N ASP A 231 16.76 -9.38 1.32
CA ASP A 231 16.28 -10.13 2.48
C ASP A 231 16.84 -9.60 3.82
N THR A 232 17.75 -8.62 3.80
CA THR A 232 18.41 -8.05 4.99
C THR A 232 17.75 -6.78 5.51
N ASN A 233 16.84 -6.17 4.74
CA ASN A 233 16.22 -4.89 5.05
C ASN A 233 14.97 -4.97 5.96
N HIS A 234 14.57 -6.18 6.36
CA HIS A 234 13.39 -6.44 7.21
C HIS A 234 12.02 -6.02 6.62
N HIS A 235 11.94 -5.62 5.35
CA HIS A 235 10.67 -5.24 4.71
C HIS A 235 9.72 -6.42 4.59
N MET A 236 10.23 -7.52 4.01
CA MET A 236 9.44 -8.74 3.83
C MET A 236 9.12 -9.41 5.16
N GLU A 237 10.01 -9.33 6.15
CA GLU A 237 9.75 -9.82 7.51
C GLU A 237 8.57 -9.08 8.15
N PHE A 238 8.56 -7.74 8.08
CA PHE A 238 7.44 -6.93 8.57
C PHE A 238 6.13 -7.25 7.84
N ILE A 239 6.13 -7.23 6.50
CA ILE A 239 4.89 -7.41 5.71
C ILE A 239 4.32 -8.82 5.93
N THR A 240 5.17 -9.85 5.98
CA THR A 240 4.73 -11.23 6.22
C THR A 240 4.14 -11.36 7.61
N ALA A 241 4.83 -10.87 8.64
CA ALA A 241 4.34 -10.94 10.02
C ALA A 241 3.03 -10.14 10.21
N ALA A 242 2.97 -8.91 9.70
CA ALA A 242 1.77 -8.09 9.77
C ALA A 242 0.57 -8.74 9.05
N SER A 243 0.80 -9.29 7.86
CA SER A 243 -0.23 -10.02 7.12
C SER A 243 -0.69 -11.27 7.85
N ASN A 244 0.23 -12.08 8.38
CA ASN A 244 -0.09 -13.34 9.06
C ASN A 244 -0.80 -13.10 10.40
N LEU A 245 -0.45 -12.05 11.15
CA LEU A 245 -1.18 -11.65 12.36
C LEU A 245 -2.61 -11.23 12.05
N ARG A 246 -2.81 -10.41 11.01
CA ARG A 246 -4.15 -10.06 10.55
C ARG A 246 -4.90 -11.28 9.99
N ALA A 247 -4.21 -12.19 9.33
CA ALA A 247 -4.80 -13.44 8.88
C ALA A 247 -5.29 -14.26 10.08
N ASP A 248 -4.51 -14.35 11.16
CA ASP A 248 -4.90 -15.01 12.41
C ASP A 248 -6.16 -14.36 13.00
N ASN A 249 -6.21 -13.02 13.15
CA ASN A 249 -7.41 -12.31 13.62
C ASN A 249 -8.70 -12.83 12.94
N TYR A 250 -8.68 -13.01 11.61
CA TYR A 250 -9.83 -13.43 10.80
C TYR A 250 -9.84 -14.93 10.45
N GLN A 251 -9.00 -15.74 11.10
CA GLN A 251 -8.86 -17.19 10.91
C GLN A 251 -8.52 -17.59 9.47
N ILE A 252 -7.80 -16.74 8.74
CA ILE A 252 -7.31 -16.96 7.37
C ILE A 252 -6.00 -17.75 7.44
N ALA A 253 -5.83 -18.72 6.53
CA ALA A 253 -4.59 -19.49 6.46
C ALA A 253 -3.39 -18.58 6.15
N PRO A 254 -2.29 -18.65 6.93
CA PRO A 254 -1.13 -17.79 6.73
C PRO A 254 -0.42 -18.08 5.40
N ALA A 255 0.44 -17.15 4.99
CA ALA A 255 1.36 -17.33 3.87
C ALA A 255 2.81 -17.34 4.36
N ASP A 256 3.65 -18.11 3.67
CA ASP A 256 5.10 -18.00 3.84
C ASP A 256 5.64 -16.71 3.21
N VAL A 257 6.92 -16.44 3.45
CA VAL A 257 7.61 -15.25 2.93
C VAL A 257 7.61 -15.25 1.40
N MET A 258 7.75 -16.40 0.75
CA MET A 258 7.83 -16.49 -0.71
C MET A 258 6.50 -16.12 -1.39
N LYS A 259 5.39 -16.68 -0.91
CA LYS A 259 4.04 -16.35 -1.36
C LYS A 259 3.69 -14.90 -1.04
N THR A 260 4.08 -14.42 0.13
CA THR A 260 3.92 -13.01 0.49
C THR A 260 4.69 -12.10 -0.46
N LYS A 261 5.96 -12.43 -0.75
CA LYS A 261 6.83 -11.69 -1.69
C LYS A 261 6.23 -11.65 -3.10
N GLN A 262 5.68 -12.77 -3.57
CA GLN A 262 5.02 -12.84 -4.88
C GLN A 262 3.83 -11.86 -4.97
N ILE A 263 2.98 -11.83 -3.93
CA ILE A 263 1.76 -11.01 -3.91
C ILE A 263 2.10 -9.53 -3.65
N ALA A 264 2.84 -9.23 -2.57
CA ALA A 264 3.21 -7.87 -2.17
C ALA A 264 4.11 -7.18 -3.21
N GLY A 265 5.04 -7.92 -3.79
CA GLY A 265 5.98 -7.46 -4.81
C GLY A 265 5.40 -7.40 -6.22
N ARG A 266 4.13 -7.80 -6.41
CA ARG A 266 3.46 -7.92 -7.72
C ARG A 266 4.34 -8.65 -8.75
N ILE A 267 4.96 -9.75 -8.32
CA ILE A 267 5.92 -10.49 -9.15
C ILE A 267 5.17 -11.11 -10.33
N ILE A 268 5.57 -10.73 -11.55
CA ILE A 268 5.12 -11.36 -12.79
C ILE A 268 5.99 -12.60 -13.00
N PRO A 269 5.43 -13.82 -12.93
CA PRO A 269 6.19 -15.04 -13.18
C PRO A 269 6.78 -15.01 -14.60
N ALA A 270 8.08 -15.28 -14.70
CA ALA A 270 8.78 -15.30 -15.98
C ALA A 270 9.71 -16.50 -16.03
N ILE A 271 9.80 -17.12 -17.21
CA ILE A 271 10.72 -18.22 -17.49
C ILE A 271 11.32 -18.04 -18.89
N ALA A 272 12.59 -18.41 -19.05
CA ALA A 272 13.34 -18.20 -20.29
C ALA A 272 12.70 -18.86 -21.52
N THR A 273 11.97 -19.97 -21.35
CA THR A 273 11.32 -20.71 -22.45
C THR A 273 10.24 -19.87 -23.14
N THR A 274 9.33 -19.24 -22.37
CA THR A 274 8.31 -18.34 -22.90
C THR A 274 8.95 -17.11 -23.56
N THR A 275 9.99 -16.54 -22.95
CA THR A 275 10.73 -15.39 -23.51
C THR A 275 11.38 -15.75 -24.85
N ALA A 276 12.04 -16.90 -24.95
CA ALA A 276 12.68 -17.37 -26.18
C ALA A 276 11.64 -17.64 -27.29
N ALA A 277 10.50 -18.26 -26.94
CA ALA A 277 9.42 -18.51 -27.89
C ALA A 277 8.84 -17.21 -28.45
N VAL A 278 8.51 -16.24 -27.59
CA VAL A 278 7.99 -14.93 -27.99
C VAL A 278 9.01 -14.16 -28.84
N ALA A 279 10.29 -14.15 -28.44
CA ALA A 279 11.36 -13.51 -29.20
C ALA A 279 11.53 -14.13 -30.59
N GLY A 280 11.52 -15.47 -30.70
CA GLY A 280 11.59 -16.17 -31.98
C GLY A 280 10.43 -15.81 -32.92
N LEU A 281 9.19 -15.79 -32.41
CA LEU A 281 8.02 -15.36 -33.19
C LEU A 281 8.13 -13.89 -33.64
N ALA A 282 8.62 -13.00 -32.78
CA ALA A 282 8.86 -11.61 -33.13
C ALA A 282 9.92 -11.47 -34.25
N CYS A 283 10.99 -12.27 -34.21
CA CYS A 283 11.99 -12.31 -35.28
C CYS A 283 11.42 -12.81 -36.62
N ILE A 284 10.45 -13.74 -36.60
CA ILE A 284 9.74 -14.19 -37.81
C ILE A 284 8.92 -13.04 -38.42
N GLU A 285 8.22 -12.26 -37.59
CA GLU A 285 7.50 -11.07 -38.07
C GLU A 285 8.47 -9.98 -38.59
N LEU A 286 9.66 -9.86 -37.98
CA LEU A 286 10.68 -8.93 -38.42
C LEU A 286 11.13 -9.18 -39.86
N TYR A 287 11.27 -10.44 -40.30
CA TYR A 287 11.61 -10.76 -41.70
C TYR A 287 10.65 -10.15 -42.72
N LYS A 288 9.37 -9.99 -42.36
CA LYS A 288 8.35 -9.38 -43.22
C LYS A 288 8.58 -7.88 -43.40
N MET A 289 9.33 -7.25 -42.49
CA MET A 289 9.64 -5.82 -42.49
C MET A 289 11.01 -5.49 -43.08
N ILE A 290 11.83 -6.49 -43.43
CA ILE A 290 13.13 -6.27 -44.04
C ILE A 290 12.94 -5.89 -45.52
N GLY A 291 13.27 -4.65 -45.88
CA GLY A 291 13.23 -4.11 -47.24
C GLY A 291 14.63 -3.96 -47.87
N ASN A 292 14.67 -3.66 -49.17
CA ASN A 292 15.91 -3.35 -49.89
C ASN A 292 16.21 -1.83 -49.82
N GLY A 293 17.02 -1.40 -48.85
CA GLY A 293 17.49 -0.02 -48.72
C GLY A 293 16.59 0.90 -47.88
N ASN A 294 16.43 2.17 -48.31
CA ASN A 294 15.78 3.24 -47.52
C ASN A 294 14.23 3.27 -47.60
N ARG A 295 13.57 2.19 -48.04
CA ARG A 295 12.11 2.14 -48.17
C ARG A 295 11.54 0.96 -47.40
N LEU A 296 10.46 1.21 -46.65
CA LEU A 296 9.70 0.14 -46.00
C LEU A 296 9.10 -0.79 -47.05
N PRO A 297 9.10 -2.11 -46.82
CA PRO A 297 8.49 -3.06 -47.73
C PRO A 297 6.96 -2.92 -47.71
N ASN A 298 6.35 -2.97 -48.89
CA ASN A 298 4.88 -2.94 -49.02
C ASN A 298 4.31 -4.36 -48.85
N VAL A 299 4.18 -4.80 -47.60
CA VAL A 299 3.68 -6.15 -47.27
C VAL A 299 2.18 -6.11 -46.94
N PRO A 300 1.35 -6.96 -47.56
CA PRO A 300 -0.08 -7.03 -47.25
C PRO A 300 -0.32 -7.40 -45.78
N LEU A 301 -1.32 -6.75 -45.16
CA LEU A 301 -1.66 -6.94 -43.75
C LEU A 301 -1.94 -8.42 -43.40
N ALA A 302 -2.55 -9.18 -44.31
CA ALA A 302 -2.90 -10.60 -44.13
C ALA A 302 -1.69 -11.52 -43.90
N VAL A 303 -0.48 -11.08 -44.29
CA VAL A 303 0.77 -11.81 -44.10
C VAL A 303 1.27 -11.71 -42.65
N PHE A 304 0.95 -10.64 -41.94
CA PHE A 304 1.30 -10.47 -40.53
C PHE A 304 0.44 -11.38 -39.65
N LYS A 305 1.02 -11.84 -38.55
CA LYS A 305 0.32 -12.67 -37.57
C LYS A 305 0.58 -12.17 -36.16
N ASN A 306 -0.49 -11.89 -35.41
CA ASN A 306 -0.42 -11.77 -33.98
C ASN A 306 -0.31 -13.17 -33.37
N GLY A 307 0.71 -13.42 -32.55
CA GLY A 307 0.91 -14.70 -31.87
C GLY A 307 0.37 -14.70 -30.45
N PHE A 308 -0.36 -15.75 -30.09
CA PHE A 308 -0.83 -16.05 -28.74
C PHE A 308 -0.34 -17.44 -28.37
N LEU A 309 0.27 -17.61 -27.20
CA LEU A 309 0.80 -18.91 -26.79
C LEU A 309 0.60 -19.17 -25.30
N ASN A 310 0.38 -20.44 -24.96
CA ASN A 310 0.40 -20.95 -23.60
C ASN A 310 1.12 -22.30 -23.59
N LEU A 311 2.40 -22.28 -23.19
CA LEU A 311 3.27 -23.46 -23.18
C LEU A 311 2.86 -24.53 -22.15
N ALA A 312 2.00 -24.20 -21.19
CA ALA A 312 1.46 -25.18 -20.25
C ALA A 312 0.41 -26.10 -20.88
N LEU A 313 -0.33 -25.60 -21.89
CA LEU A 313 -1.34 -26.35 -22.67
C LEU A 313 -0.84 -26.73 -24.08
N PRO A 314 0.47 -26.66 -24.32
CA PRO A 314 1.09 -26.47 -25.64
C PRO A 314 0.26 -25.71 -26.70
N PHE A 315 -0.44 -24.64 -26.32
CA PHE A 315 -1.33 -23.90 -27.22
C PHE A 315 -0.58 -22.81 -28.00
N PHE A 316 -0.82 -22.73 -29.30
CA PHE A 316 -0.39 -21.65 -30.19
C PHE A 316 -1.56 -21.22 -31.07
N GLY A 317 -1.86 -19.92 -31.06
CA GLY A 317 -2.90 -19.30 -31.87
C GLY A 317 -2.34 -18.11 -32.63
N PHE A 318 -2.77 -17.95 -33.88
CA PHE A 318 -2.38 -16.83 -34.72
C PHE A 318 -3.60 -16.13 -35.30
N SER A 319 -3.61 -14.81 -35.30
CA SER A 319 -4.67 -14.00 -35.93
C SER A 319 -4.09 -12.90 -36.80
N GLU A 320 -4.87 -12.44 -37.78
CA GLU A 320 -4.49 -11.28 -38.58
C GLU A 320 -4.61 -10.00 -37.76
N PRO A 321 -3.66 -9.06 -37.89
CA PRO A 321 -3.77 -7.76 -37.25
C PRO A 321 -4.96 -6.95 -37.76
N ILE A 322 -5.52 -6.13 -36.87
CA ILE A 322 -6.64 -5.25 -37.19
C ILE A 322 -6.14 -4.07 -38.03
N ALA A 323 -6.85 -3.77 -39.11
CA ALA A 323 -6.52 -2.62 -39.94
C ALA A 323 -6.72 -1.30 -39.19
N ALA A 324 -5.82 -0.34 -39.41
CA ALA A 324 -5.93 0.98 -38.80
C ALA A 324 -7.24 1.69 -39.22
N PRO A 325 -7.95 2.34 -38.28
CA PRO A 325 -9.20 3.04 -38.58
C PRO A 325 -8.95 4.19 -39.58
N LYS A 326 -9.71 4.22 -40.67
CA LYS A 326 -9.62 5.26 -41.69
C LYS A 326 -10.66 6.36 -41.40
N LYS A 327 -10.21 7.59 -41.18
CA LYS A 327 -11.09 8.77 -41.18
C LYS A 327 -11.16 9.33 -42.61
N LYS A 328 -12.37 9.50 -43.15
CA LYS A 328 -12.58 10.25 -44.39
C LYS A 328 -12.47 11.74 -44.06
N MET A 329 -11.42 12.39 -44.54
CA MET A 329 -11.32 13.84 -44.59
C MET A 329 -11.98 14.30 -45.89
N ASP A 330 -13.01 15.14 -45.78
CA ASP A 330 -13.60 15.78 -46.95
C ASP A 330 -12.74 16.98 -47.34
N ILE A 331 -11.89 16.78 -48.36
CA ILE A 331 -10.89 17.75 -48.81
C ILE A 331 -11.57 18.93 -49.54
N SER A 332 -12.86 18.80 -49.90
CA SER A 332 -13.63 19.86 -50.55
C SER A 332 -13.86 21.09 -49.67
N ARG A 333 -13.81 20.95 -48.33
CA ARG A 333 -13.98 22.07 -47.38
C ARG A 333 -12.69 22.83 -47.05
N PHE A 334 -11.52 22.33 -47.45
CA PHE A 334 -10.24 22.90 -47.00
C PHE A 334 -9.45 23.63 -48.07
N GLY A 335 -9.91 23.74 -49.32
CA GLY A 335 -9.29 24.60 -50.34
C GLY A 335 -7.77 24.40 -50.52
N ILE A 336 -7.22 23.23 -50.12
CA ILE A 336 -5.80 22.94 -50.20
C ILE A 336 -5.56 22.11 -51.44
N ASP A 337 -4.90 22.75 -52.39
CA ASP A 337 -4.42 22.19 -53.64
C ASP A 337 -3.54 20.95 -53.39
N SER A 338 -3.83 19.90 -54.15
CA SER A 338 -3.24 18.57 -54.42
C SER A 338 -1.84 18.11 -53.89
N LYS A 339 -1.15 18.78 -52.96
CA LYS A 339 0.23 18.42 -52.53
C LYS A 339 0.38 17.38 -51.40
N TYR A 340 -0.70 16.90 -50.80
CA TYR A 340 -0.65 15.94 -49.68
C TYR A 340 -1.11 14.51 -50.04
N ARG A 341 -0.91 14.09 -51.29
CA ARG A 341 -0.99 12.67 -51.67
C ARG A 341 0.42 12.09 -51.54
N ASP A 342 0.57 11.03 -50.75
CA ASP A 342 1.79 10.21 -50.63
C ASP A 342 2.92 10.70 -49.70
N ARG A 343 2.60 10.89 -48.41
CA ARG A 343 3.57 10.70 -47.31
C ARG A 343 3.03 9.80 -46.20
N ARG A 344 2.55 8.62 -46.56
CA ARG A 344 2.54 7.43 -45.68
C ARG A 344 2.55 6.20 -46.57
N LYS A 345 3.75 5.72 -46.88
CA LYS A 345 4.02 4.33 -47.20
C LYS A 345 5.05 3.83 -46.23
#